data_AF-A0A3R7KX41-F1
#
_entry.id   AF-A0A3R7KX41-F1
#
_cell.length_a   1.000
_cell.length_b   1.000
_cell.length_c   1.000
_cell.angle_alpha   90.00
_cell.angle_beta   90.00
_cell.angle_gamma   90.00
#
_symmetry.space_group_name_H-M   'P 1'
#
loop_
_entity.id
_entity.type
_entity.pdbx_description
1 polymer ?
#
loop_
_entity_poly.entity_id
_entity_poly.type
_entity_poly.pdbx_seq_one_letter_code
_entity_poly.pdbx_strand_id
1 'polypeptide(L)'
;MQWLDKRLPVDEKLLPWETAEGVLCNVVMTTFMSSLWNQRHWFAIRKIKGVCYNLDSKLAAPVPFESESECYRFLQELVNTGECELFLIKKTTTETTDAEGVSAAAER
;
A
#
# COMPACT_ATOMS: atom_id res chain seq x y z
N MET A 1 -9.88 -3.02 2.32
CA MET A 1 -9.12 -3.04 1.05
C MET A 1 -10.02 -2.51 -0.05
N GLN A 2 -9.52 -1.64 -0.93
CA GLN A 2 -10.26 -1.05 -2.05
C GLN A 2 -9.43 -1.21 -3.32
N TRP A 3 -10.00 -1.79 -4.38
CA TRP A 3 -9.36 -1.81 -5.71
C TRP A 3 -9.37 -0.39 -6.28
N LEU A 4 -8.24 0.03 -6.86
CA LEU A 4 -8.09 1.35 -7.47
C LEU A 4 -8.37 1.30 -8.97
N ASP A 5 -9.12 2.28 -9.47
CA ASP A 5 -9.38 2.39 -10.90
C ASP A 5 -8.11 2.79 -11.64
N LYS A 6 -7.51 1.82 -12.33
CA LYS A 6 -6.24 1.97 -13.06
C LYS A 6 -6.30 2.91 -14.26
N ARG A 7 -7.50 3.38 -14.63
CA ARG A 7 -7.71 4.39 -15.68
C ARG A 7 -7.52 5.82 -15.17
N LEU A 8 -7.48 6.01 -13.85
CA LEU A 8 -7.22 7.30 -13.23
C LEU A 8 -5.72 7.49 -12.99
N PRO A 9 -5.23 8.74 -13.01
CA PRO A 9 -3.86 9.04 -12.59
C PRO A 9 -3.59 8.54 -11.17
N VAL A 10 -2.45 7.89 -10.96
CA VAL A 10 -1.97 7.52 -9.63
C VAL A 10 -1.34 8.75 -8.99
N ASP A 11 -2.09 9.39 -8.10
CA ASP A 11 -1.70 10.60 -7.38
C ASP A 11 -2.21 10.57 -5.92
N GLU A 12 -2.01 11.67 -5.19
CA GLU A 12 -2.47 11.83 -3.80
C GLU A 12 -3.99 11.69 -3.63
N LYS A 13 -4.79 11.98 -4.66
CA LYS A 13 -6.25 11.83 -4.58
C LYS A 13 -6.65 10.36 -4.65
N LEU A 14 -6.00 9.59 -5.51
CA LEU A 14 -6.26 8.16 -5.65
C LEU A 14 -5.65 7.34 -4.51
N LEU A 15 -4.47 7.73 -4.03
CA LEU A 15 -3.71 7.05 -2.99
C LEU A 15 -3.22 8.04 -1.91
N PRO A 16 -4.13 8.52 -1.03
CA PRO A 16 -3.78 9.47 0.03
C PRO A 16 -3.01 8.79 1.17
N TRP A 17 -1.69 8.96 1.22
CA TRP A 17 -0.83 8.31 2.23
C TRP A 17 -1.18 8.61 3.69
N GLU A 18 -1.87 9.73 3.95
CA GLU A 18 -2.29 10.09 5.30
C GLU A 18 -3.35 9.14 5.86
N THR A 19 -4.24 8.64 5.00
CA THR A 19 -5.32 7.70 5.37
C THR A 19 -5.05 6.27 4.91
N ALA A 20 -4.08 6.09 4.01
CA ALA A 20 -3.63 4.78 3.56
C ALA A 20 -2.66 4.15 4.56
N GLU A 21 -2.90 2.89 4.90
CA GLU A 21 -1.91 2.03 5.56
C GLU A 21 -0.84 1.58 4.55
N GLY A 22 -1.23 1.44 3.27
CA GLY A 22 -0.34 1.08 2.17
C GLY A 22 -1.11 0.75 0.90
N VAL A 23 -0.39 0.29 -0.12
CA VAL A 23 -0.95 -0.24 -1.36
C VAL A 23 -0.39 -1.63 -1.63
N LEU A 24 -1.26 -2.57 -1.99
CA LEU A 24 -0.87 -3.87 -2.52
C LEU A 24 -0.88 -3.81 -4.03
N CYS A 25 0.20 -4.29 -4.63
CA CYS A 25 0.39 -4.36 -6.08
C CYS A 25 0.36 -5.82 -6.50
N ASN A 26 -0.46 -6.14 -7.51
CA ASN A 26 -0.59 -7.47 -8.08
C ASN A 26 -0.11 -7.44 -9.53
N VAL A 27 1.15 -7.82 -9.74
CA VAL A 27 1.81 -7.78 -11.05
C VAL A 27 1.82 -9.16 -11.70
N VAL A 28 1.55 -9.22 -13.00
CA VAL A 28 1.74 -10.45 -13.79
C VAL A 28 3.22 -10.66 -14.04
N MET A 29 3.69 -11.88 -13.80
CA MET A 29 5.05 -12.32 -14.09
C MET A 29 5.05 -13.14 -15.37
N THR A 30 5.53 -12.53 -16.44
CA THR A 30 5.84 -13.25 -17.68
C THR A 30 7.27 -13.78 -17.61
N THR A 31 7.44 -15.06 -17.91
CA THR A 31 8.77 -15.68 -18.05
C THR A 31 8.89 -16.13 -19.51
N PHE A 32 10.10 -16.21 -20.06
CA PHE A 32 10.33 -16.58 -21.47
C PHE A 32 9.64 -17.90 -21.91
N MET A 33 9.30 -18.81 -20.97
CA MET A 33 8.53 -20.04 -21.19
C MET A 33 7.07 -20.00 -20.70
N SER A 34 6.54 -18.84 -20.29
CA SER A 34 5.23 -18.72 -19.60
C SER A 34 4.00 -18.85 -20.49
N SER A 35 4.14 -19.41 -21.71
CA SER A 35 3.04 -19.64 -22.66
C SER A 35 1.88 -20.49 -22.08
N LEU A 36 2.04 -21.15 -20.93
CA LEU A 36 1.02 -21.99 -20.32
C LEU A 36 0.47 -21.50 -18.98
N TRP A 37 1.14 -20.58 -18.27
CA TRP A 37 0.69 -20.12 -16.94
C TRP A 37 1.19 -18.72 -16.62
N ASN A 38 0.27 -17.75 -16.53
CA ASN A 38 0.55 -16.43 -15.98
C ASN A 38 0.57 -16.54 -14.45
N GLN A 39 1.75 -16.44 -13.85
CA GLN A 39 1.88 -16.31 -12.40
C GLN A 39 1.72 -14.85 -12.01
N ARG A 40 1.14 -14.61 -10.84
CA ARG A 40 0.98 -13.28 -10.28
C ARG A 40 1.83 -13.15 -9.03
N HIS A 41 2.36 -11.96 -8.81
CA HIS A 41 3.17 -11.64 -7.65
C HIS A 41 2.60 -10.45 -6.92
N TRP A 42 2.54 -10.60 -5.61
CA TRP A 42 2.06 -9.58 -4.71
C TRP A 42 3.25 -8.93 -4.02
N PHE A 43 3.27 -7.61 -4.02
CA PHE A 43 4.16 -6.84 -3.16
C PHE A 43 3.42 -5.63 -2.58
N ALA A 44 3.99 -5.05 -1.53
CA ALA A 44 3.41 -3.92 -0.85
C ALA A 44 4.28 -2.67 -1.03
N ILE A 45 3.65 -1.51 -1.06
CA ILE A 45 4.29 -0.22 -0.81
C ILE A 45 3.63 0.42 0.40
N ARG A 46 4.45 0.96 1.30
CA ARG A 46 3.98 1.60 2.53
C ARG A 46 4.80 2.84 2.85
N LYS A 47 4.13 3.90 3.30
CA LYS A 47 4.77 5.08 3.92
C LYS A 47 5.09 4.78 5.39
N ILE A 48 6.37 4.76 5.74
CA ILE A 48 6.88 4.52 7.10
C ILE A 48 7.73 5.72 7.49
N LYS A 49 7.35 6.41 8.58
CA LYS A 49 8.06 7.60 9.08
C LYS A 49 8.34 8.65 7.98
N GLY A 50 7.35 8.90 7.13
CA GLY A 50 7.43 9.90 6.06
C GLY A 50 8.07 9.43 4.75
N VAL A 51 8.59 8.20 4.69
CA VAL A 51 9.25 7.66 3.49
C VAL A 51 8.46 6.50 2.93
N CYS A 52 8.18 6.51 1.62
CA CYS A 52 7.58 5.36 0.93
C CYS A 52 8.64 4.28 0.70
N TYR A 53 8.29 3.03 0.96
CA TYR A 53 9.17 1.88 0.74
C TYR A 53 8.51 0.86 -0.18
N ASN A 54 9.27 0.34 -1.14
CA ASN A 54 8.96 -0.89 -1.81
C ASN A 54 9.32 -2.06 -0.87
N LEU A 55 8.31 -2.85 -0.52
CA LEU A 55 8.40 -4.01 0.37
C LEU A 55 8.23 -5.33 -0.40
N ASP A 56 8.60 -5.36 -1.67
CA ASP A 56 8.65 -6.58 -2.46
C ASP A 56 9.59 -7.61 -1.80
N SER A 57 9.06 -8.79 -1.52
CA SER A 57 9.78 -9.91 -0.91
C SER A 57 10.91 -10.47 -1.78
N LYS A 58 10.96 -10.09 -3.07
CA LYS A 58 12.06 -10.41 -3.98
C LYS A 58 13.26 -9.46 -3.84
N LEU A 59 13.10 -8.33 -3.17
CA LEU A 59 14.20 -7.42 -2.86
C LEU A 59 15.01 -7.96 -1.68
N ALA A 60 16.31 -7.70 -1.66
CA ALA A 60 17.18 -8.09 -0.54
C ALA A 60 16.82 -7.37 0.77
N ALA A 61 16.22 -6.17 0.67
CA ALA A 61 15.76 -5.34 1.78
C ALA A 61 14.69 -4.34 1.29
N PRO A 62 13.92 -3.70 2.18
CA PRO A 62 13.04 -2.58 1.83
C PRO A 62 13.81 -1.47 1.09
N VAL A 63 13.30 -1.06 -0.07
CA VAL A 63 13.92 0.00 -0.89
C VAL A 63 13.13 1.29 -0.73
N PRO A 64 13.72 2.38 -0.24
CA PRO A 64 13.05 3.67 -0.15
C PRO A 64 12.90 4.29 -1.54
N PHE A 65 11.77 4.96 -1.76
CA PHE A 65 11.61 5.91 -2.86
C PHE A 65 12.24 7.26 -2.48
N GLU A 66 12.76 7.99 -3.46
CA GLU A 66 13.39 9.31 -3.23
C GLU A 66 12.36 10.35 -2.76
N SER A 67 11.11 10.21 -3.22
CA SER A 67 9.99 11.07 -2.86
C SER A 67 8.65 10.36 -3.07
N GLU A 68 7.57 10.92 -2.54
CA GLU A 68 6.22 10.44 -2.84
C GLU A 68 5.88 10.54 -4.33
N SER A 69 6.33 11.61 -5.00
CA SER A 69 6.14 11.78 -6.45
C SER A 69 6.81 10.67 -7.25
N GLU A 70 7.99 10.22 -6.82
CA GLU A 70 8.70 9.11 -7.45
C GLU A 70 7.98 7.78 -7.22
N CYS A 71 7.42 7.57 -6.02
CA CYS A 71 6.56 6.45 -5.71
C CYS A 71 5.28 6.42 -6.57
N TYR A 72 4.60 7.57 -6.74
CA TYR A 72 3.42 7.67 -7.59
C TYR A 72 3.75 7.38 -9.06
N ARG A 73 4.86 7.92 -9.56
CA ARG A 73 5.36 7.64 -10.91
C ARG A 73 5.60 6.13 -11.11
N PHE A 74 6.28 5.48 -10.18
CA PHE A 74 6.53 4.03 -10.22
C PHE A 74 5.22 3.22 -10.30
N LEU A 75 4.24 3.56 -9.45
CA LEU A 75 2.92 2.90 -9.47
C LEU A 75 2.15 3.16 -10.77
N GLN A 76 2.23 4.38 -11.32
CA GLN A 76 1.62 4.73 -12.60
C GLN A 76 2.24 3.93 -13.74
N GLU A 77 3.57 3.80 -13.77
CA GLU A 77 4.29 3.00 -14.77
C GLU A 77 3.86 1.53 -14.71
N LEU A 78 3.73 0.95 -13.51
CA LEU A 78 3.23 -0.41 -13.33
C LEU A 78 1.81 -0.59 -13.89
N VAL A 79 0.90 0.33 -13.58
CA VAL A 79 -0.47 0.30 -14.11
C VAL A 79 -0.50 0.43 -15.63
N ASN A 80 0.34 1.31 -16.19
CA ASN A 80 0.42 1.56 -17.63
C ASN A 80 0.89 0.33 -18.43
N THR A 81 1.56 -0.64 -17.80
CA THR A 81 1.88 -1.92 -18.45
C THR A 81 0.63 -2.72 -18.81
N GLY A 82 -0.52 -2.45 -18.18
CA GLY A 82 -1.73 -3.26 -18.29
C GLY A 82 -1.71 -4.52 -17.40
N GLU A 83 -0.56 -4.85 -16.83
CA GLU A 83 -0.26 -6.10 -16.13
C GLU A 83 -0.21 -5.95 -14.60
N CYS A 84 -0.61 -4.79 -14.06
CA CYS A 84 -0.66 -4.53 -12.63
C CYS A 84 -2.04 -4.05 -12.17
N GLU A 85 -2.50 -4.61 -11.05
CA GLU A 85 -3.69 -4.16 -10.33
C GLU A 85 -3.27 -3.61 -8.96
N LEU A 86 -3.83 -2.46 -8.56
CA LEU A 86 -3.52 -1.79 -7.30
C LEU A 86 -4.70 -1.88 -6.32
N PHE A 87 -4.38 -2.14 -5.05
CA PHE A 87 -5.35 -2.21 -3.96
C PHE A 87 -4.93 -1.33 -2.79
N LEU A 88 -5.69 -0.28 -2.54
CA LEU A 88 -5.51 0.59 -1.38
C LEU A 88 -5.92 -0.14 -0.09
N ILE A 89 -5.03 -0.11 0.90
CA ILE A 89 -5.30 -0.54 2.26
C ILE A 89 -5.48 0.71 3.11
N LYS A 90 -6.67 0.87 3.70
CA LYS A 90 -6.98 2.02 4.57
C LYS A 90 -6.56 1.68 6.01
N LYS A 91 -6.09 2.69 6.75
CA LYS A 91 -5.91 2.58 8.19
C LYS A 91 -7.25 2.30 8.84
N THR A 92 -7.32 1.36 9.76
CA THR A 92 -8.47 1.25 10.66
C THR A 92 -8.39 2.39 11.65
N THR A 93 -9.40 3.25 11.69
CA THR A 93 -9.59 4.19 12.80
C THR A 93 -9.95 3.35 14.03
N THR A 94 -8.95 2.84 14.74
CA THR A 94 -9.18 2.43 16.12
C THR A 94 -9.33 3.71 16.90
N GLU A 95 -10.58 4.12 17.14
CA GLU A 95 -10.88 5.01 18.25
C GLU A 95 -10.21 4.38 19.47
N THR A 96 -9.13 5.00 19.91
CA THR A 96 -8.52 4.64 21.19
C THR A 96 -9.46 5.26 22.20
N THR A 97 -10.57 4.57 22.45
CA THR A 97 -11.42 4.83 23.60
C THR A 97 -10.59 4.40 24.78
N ASP A 98 -9.73 5.29 25.25
CA ASP A 98 -9.22 5.27 26.61
C ASP A 98 -10.43 5.46 27.52
N ALA A 99 -11.16 4.36 27.73
CA ALA A 99 -12.18 4.22 28.73
C ALA A 99 -11.48 4.13 30.10
N GLU A 100 -10.94 5.25 30.57
CA GLU A 100 -10.76 5.45 32.02
C GLU A 100 -12.14 5.83 32.59
N GLY A 101 -12.92 4.79 32.88
CA GLY A 101 -14.20 4.89 33.56
C GLY A 101 -14.17 4.31 34.98
N VAL A 102 -13.98 5.21 35.96
CA VAL A 102 -14.69 5.34 37.26
C VAL A 102 -14.58 4.25 38.36
N SER A 103 -14.35 4.75 39.60
CA SER A 103 -14.89 4.33 40.93
C SER A 103 -13.78 3.94 41.94
N ALA A 104 -13.73 4.39 43.20
CA ALA A 104 -14.73 4.98 44.08
C ALA A 104 -14.09 5.91 45.13
N ALA A 105 -14.74 7.02 45.41
CA ALA A 105 -14.68 7.64 46.72
C ALA A 105 -15.45 6.75 47.71
N ALA A 106 -14.75 6.11 48.63
CA ALA A 106 -15.21 5.71 49.96
C ALA A 106 -14.12 4.84 50.61
N GLU A 107 -13.35 5.40 51.54
CA GLU A 107 -13.05 4.79 52.84
C GLU A 107 -12.16 5.71 53.69
N ARG A 108 -12.75 6.09 54.84
CA ARG A 108 -12.17 6.64 56.10
C ARG A 108 -12.04 8.16 56.22
#